data_AF-A0A1F9R3C3-F1
#
_entry.id   AF-A0A1F9R3C3-F1
#
_cell.length_a   1.000
_cell.length_b   1.000
_cell.length_c   1.000
_cell.angle_alpha   90.00
_cell.angle_beta   90.00
_cell.angle_gamma   90.00
#
_symmetry.space_group_name_H-M   'P 1'
#
loop_
_entity.id
_entity.type
_entity.pdbx_description
1 polymer ?
#
loop_
_entity_poly.entity_id
_entity_poly.type
_entity_poly.pdbx_seq_one_letter_code
_entity_poly.pdbx_strand_id
1 'polypeptide(L)'
;MGAPRPHEALSVLRALEDLACADPLNVRGVLATLLTLDGAIHESSGATALFCDEAAAGAEGARNLATLPEALKSAVENVIAAAVPAPVEFALDEDEPLFGPGGLAGTAEVFLEPVTGELRDRLREAREALLRGEGLVVELTVAGGEAGLRRHFPAEHPTVKACYDEGAPELEEETGRDGLRRVFSMPLIPMGKALILGSGEDARRLAELLDRLGFVVTVADHRPGHLHGPGWDRARWRMVEGGWDAARAAARPDADTYVVVMTHSHRADGRALKGALLSPARYVGLAGPAGRGTKLLAELRQKGVEPRSGVFSAPAGLEIGAQTPEETALAVAAEVLAMRFGRKGGRPARLRPAGSSPAQRKGGVKVPGLVLAAGRGRRFGAGSKMLAEVDGRPVLRHVVESALASRLDPVIVVLGASAEAGLRAIEGIEDPRLRVVFNPSWQSGKASSFEVGLREVPAAAPGVVALLGDMPRVKTWLIDRVLSEFELSGKLCFPTVPDPEGPVKAHPTAYPRELFGEVGQLVGDDTAMAAIRRHWSQAVKIPLEDASTQADIDTARDLELLKVPPEQGRL
;
A
#
# COMPACT_ATOMS: atom_id res chain seq x y z
N MET A 1 -1.67 2.27 4.51
CA MET A 1 -2.99 2.88 4.74
C MET A 1 -3.99 1.95 4.10
N GLY A 2 -4.93 1.44 4.89
CA GLY A 2 -5.95 0.52 4.40
C GLY A 2 -7.17 1.33 4.03
N ALA A 3 -7.50 1.42 2.74
CA ALA A 3 -8.90 1.56 2.38
C ALA A 3 -9.68 0.38 3.01
N PRO A 4 -10.96 0.56 3.37
CA PRO A 4 -11.83 -0.56 3.68
C PRO A 4 -11.71 -1.59 2.55
N ARG A 5 -11.46 -2.84 2.91
CA ARG A 5 -11.13 -3.83 1.89
C ARG A 5 -12.36 -4.05 1.02
N PRO A 6 -12.21 -4.21 -0.30
CA PRO A 6 -13.36 -4.38 -1.18
C PRO A 6 -14.28 -5.51 -0.76
N HIS A 7 -13.74 -6.59 -0.17
CA HIS A 7 -14.57 -7.69 0.32
C HIS A 7 -15.41 -7.33 1.56
N GLU A 8 -14.98 -6.39 2.39
CA GLU A 8 -15.75 -5.88 3.54
C GLU A 8 -16.90 -4.99 3.06
N ALA A 9 -16.63 -4.11 2.08
CA ALA A 9 -17.69 -3.36 1.41
C ALA A 9 -18.64 -4.31 0.65
N LEU A 10 -18.11 -5.30 -0.08
CA LEU A 10 -18.88 -6.28 -0.82
C LEU A 10 -19.67 -7.25 0.08
N SER A 11 -19.23 -7.54 1.31
CA SER A 11 -19.97 -8.42 2.22
C SER A 11 -21.25 -7.74 2.71
N VAL A 12 -21.19 -6.46 3.09
CA VAL A 12 -22.37 -5.67 3.44
C VAL A 12 -23.33 -5.53 2.26
N LEU A 13 -22.78 -5.30 1.06
CA LEU A 13 -23.58 -5.26 -0.19
C LEU A 13 -24.26 -6.61 -0.48
N ARG A 14 -23.55 -7.73 -0.29
CA ARG A 14 -24.11 -9.09 -0.44
C ARG A 14 -25.20 -9.34 0.61
N ALA A 15 -24.97 -8.99 1.88
CA ALA A 15 -25.95 -9.14 2.95
C ALA A 15 -27.24 -8.37 2.66
N LEU A 16 -27.14 -7.13 2.17
CA LEU A 16 -28.29 -6.32 1.78
C LEU A 16 -29.11 -6.95 0.64
N GLU A 17 -28.46 -7.59 -0.34
CA GLU A 17 -29.15 -8.28 -1.43
C GLU A 17 -29.79 -9.59 -0.99
N ASP A 18 -29.11 -10.37 -0.16
CA ASP A 18 -29.67 -11.60 0.40
C ASP A 18 -30.95 -11.27 1.21
N LEU A 19 -30.91 -10.18 1.99
CA LEU A 19 -32.07 -9.68 2.72
C LEU A 19 -33.17 -9.13 1.80
N ALA A 20 -32.80 -8.41 0.74
CA ALA A 20 -33.77 -7.90 -0.23
C ALA A 20 -34.39 -9.00 -1.10
N CYS A 21 -33.69 -10.11 -1.36
CA CYS A 21 -34.24 -11.28 -2.01
C CYS A 21 -35.23 -12.02 -1.11
N ALA A 22 -34.94 -12.08 0.20
CA ALA A 22 -35.81 -12.72 1.19
C ALA A 22 -37.10 -11.90 1.45
N ASP A 23 -36.98 -10.57 1.55
CA ASP A 23 -38.13 -9.66 1.68
C ASP A 23 -37.86 -8.28 1.02
N PRO A 24 -38.20 -8.12 -0.28
CA PRO A 24 -37.87 -6.92 -1.06
C PRO A 24 -38.48 -5.61 -0.53
N LEU A 25 -39.57 -5.71 0.25
CA LEU A 25 -40.38 -4.58 0.68
C LEU A 25 -40.12 -4.15 2.12
N ASN A 26 -39.44 -4.97 2.92
CA ASN A 26 -39.40 -4.83 4.39
C ASN A 26 -38.01 -4.96 5.01
N VAL A 27 -36.92 -4.73 4.26
CA VAL A 27 -35.58 -4.65 4.85
C VAL A 27 -35.50 -3.42 5.75
N ARG A 28 -35.93 -3.59 7.01
CA ARG A 28 -35.88 -2.58 8.05
C ARG A 28 -34.49 -2.64 8.67
N GLY A 29 -33.65 -1.69 8.29
CA GLY A 29 -32.28 -1.65 8.76
C GLY A 29 -31.63 -0.31 8.52
N VAL A 30 -30.44 -0.16 9.09
CA VAL A 30 -29.61 1.02 8.98
C VAL A 30 -28.23 0.60 8.52
N LEU A 31 -27.77 1.22 7.44
CA LEU A 31 -26.36 1.17 7.06
C LEU A 31 -25.61 2.16 7.94
N ALA A 32 -24.64 1.66 8.68
CA ALA A 32 -23.72 2.47 9.46
C ALA A 32 -22.38 2.55 8.75
N THR A 33 -21.87 3.77 8.54
CA THR A 33 -20.55 4.03 7.97
C THR A 33 -19.69 4.73 9.01
N LEU A 34 -18.56 4.14 9.40
CA LEU A 34 -17.60 4.76 10.32
C LEU A 34 -16.89 5.93 9.62
N LEU A 35 -17.04 7.16 10.12
CA LEU A 35 -16.42 8.35 9.53
C LEU A 35 -15.05 8.60 10.16
N THR A 36 -15.02 8.79 11.47
CA THR A 36 -13.80 9.15 12.22
C THR A 36 -13.71 8.35 13.51
N LEU A 37 -12.49 8.22 14.02
CA LEU A 37 -12.19 7.68 15.35
C LEU A 37 -11.33 8.71 16.10
N ASP A 38 -11.75 9.07 17.30
CA ASP A 38 -11.18 10.15 18.11
C ASP A 38 -11.04 11.47 17.33
N GLY A 39 -12.02 11.77 16.47
CA GLY A 39 -12.08 12.99 15.67
C GLY A 39 -11.13 13.02 14.46
N ALA A 40 -10.48 11.90 14.11
CA ALA A 40 -9.60 11.80 12.96
C ALA A 40 -9.97 10.63 12.05
N ILE A 41 -9.61 10.74 10.77
CA ILE A 41 -9.72 9.61 9.83
C ILE A 41 -8.75 8.51 10.27
N HIS A 42 -9.27 7.29 10.36
CA HIS A 42 -8.58 6.08 10.76
C HIS A 42 -8.48 5.10 9.58
N GLU A 43 -7.64 4.07 9.68
CA GLU A 43 -7.58 3.01 8.65
C GLU A 43 -8.87 2.18 8.52
N SER A 44 -9.77 2.30 9.51
CA SER A 44 -11.09 1.68 9.49
C SER A 44 -12.18 2.65 9.05
N SER A 45 -11.86 3.93 8.80
CA SER A 45 -12.83 4.88 8.26
C SER A 45 -13.35 4.38 6.91
N GLY A 46 -14.67 4.47 6.72
CA GLY A 46 -15.39 3.87 5.62
C GLY A 46 -15.82 2.42 5.86
N ALA A 47 -15.41 1.78 6.97
CA ALA A 47 -15.96 0.48 7.35
C ALA A 47 -17.47 0.59 7.54
N THR A 48 -18.20 -0.34 6.93
CA THR A 48 -19.66 -0.36 6.95
C THR A 48 -20.19 -1.55 7.74
N ALA A 49 -21.31 -1.36 8.43
CA ALA A 49 -22.08 -2.43 9.04
C ALA A 49 -23.56 -2.24 8.73
N LEU A 50 -24.29 -3.33 8.52
CA LEU A 50 -25.74 -3.30 8.42
C LEU A 50 -26.35 -3.69 9.78
N PHE A 51 -27.09 -2.78 10.39
CA PHE A 51 -27.88 -3.07 11.60
C PHE A 51 -29.32 -3.42 11.21
N CYS A 52 -29.76 -4.60 11.60
CA CYS A 52 -31.10 -5.12 11.29
C CYS A 52 -31.61 -6.04 12.41
N ASP A 53 -32.88 -6.42 12.32
CA ASP A 53 -33.50 -7.33 13.29
C ASP A 53 -32.90 -8.75 13.24
N GLU A 54 -33.11 -9.53 14.30
CA GLU A 54 -32.48 -10.83 14.53
C GLU A 54 -32.68 -11.86 13.40
N ALA A 55 -33.86 -11.89 12.78
CA ALA A 55 -34.17 -12.78 11.65
C ALA A 55 -33.30 -12.51 10.41
N ALA A 56 -32.72 -11.31 10.30
CA ALA A 56 -31.92 -10.83 9.18
C ALA A 56 -30.40 -10.81 9.46
N ALA A 57 -29.98 -10.95 10.72
CA ALA A 57 -28.59 -10.74 11.15
C ALA A 57 -27.62 -11.92 10.89
N GLY A 58 -28.07 -12.99 10.22
CA GLY A 58 -27.26 -14.18 9.95
C GLY A 58 -26.21 -14.04 8.83
N ALA A 59 -26.21 -12.92 8.10
CA ALA A 59 -25.31 -12.66 6.99
C ALA A 59 -23.99 -11.98 7.43
N GLU A 60 -22.89 -12.31 6.76
CA GLU A 60 -21.59 -11.66 6.96
C GLU A 60 -21.68 -10.16 6.62
N GLY A 61 -21.40 -9.28 7.58
CA GLY A 61 -21.57 -7.82 7.43
C GLY A 61 -22.88 -7.26 7.99
N ALA A 62 -23.82 -8.13 8.41
CA ALA A 62 -25.00 -7.75 9.17
C ALA A 62 -24.78 -7.98 10.68
N ARG A 63 -25.48 -7.19 11.49
CA ARG A 63 -25.42 -7.20 12.94
C ARG A 63 -26.82 -7.05 13.52
N ASN A 64 -27.08 -7.82 14.57
CA ASN A 64 -28.36 -7.76 15.26
C ASN A 64 -28.48 -6.44 16.02
N LEU A 65 -29.53 -5.68 15.73
CA LEU A 65 -29.85 -4.44 16.42
C LEU A 65 -29.97 -4.63 17.94
N ALA A 66 -30.49 -5.78 18.39
CA ALA A 66 -30.68 -6.07 19.81
C ALA A 66 -29.38 -6.25 20.60
N THR A 67 -28.26 -6.49 19.91
CA THR A 67 -26.95 -6.70 20.55
C THR A 67 -26.08 -5.44 20.56
N LEU A 68 -26.58 -4.30 20.05
CA LEU A 68 -25.82 -3.06 20.03
C LEU A 68 -25.78 -2.39 21.41
N PRO A 69 -24.72 -1.62 21.72
CA PRO A 69 -24.70 -0.74 22.88
C PRO A 69 -25.92 0.18 22.90
N GLU A 70 -26.47 0.42 24.09
CA GLU A 70 -27.77 1.11 24.25
C GLU A 70 -27.82 2.50 23.58
N ALA A 71 -26.71 3.25 23.63
CA ALA A 71 -26.59 4.56 22.98
C ALA A 71 -26.69 4.46 21.45
N LEU A 72 -25.98 3.50 20.84
CA LEU A 72 -26.02 3.26 19.40
C LEU A 72 -27.38 2.68 18.98
N LYS A 73 -27.91 1.72 19.75
CA LYS A 73 -29.22 1.11 19.51
C LYS A 73 -30.32 2.17 19.44
N SER A 74 -30.36 3.07 20.42
CA SER A 74 -31.33 4.17 20.47
C SER A 74 -31.21 5.08 19.23
N ALA A 75 -29.99 5.40 18.79
CA ALA A 75 -29.76 6.20 17.60
C ALA A 75 -30.24 5.49 16.31
N VAL A 76 -29.96 4.18 16.18
CA VAL A 76 -30.42 3.36 15.05
C VAL A 76 -31.94 3.29 15.01
N GLU A 77 -32.61 3.02 16.13
CA GLU A 77 -34.08 2.98 16.23
C GLU A 77 -34.70 4.33 15.85
N ASN A 78 -34.09 5.45 16.26
CA ASN A 78 -34.54 6.79 15.89
C ASN A 78 -34.39 7.05 14.38
N VAL A 79 -33.28 6.66 13.76
CA VAL A 79 -33.07 6.78 12.31
C VAL A 79 -34.09 5.94 11.53
N ILE A 80 -34.38 4.72 11.99
CA ILE A 80 -35.43 3.87 11.41
C ILE A 80 -36.81 4.53 11.52
N ALA A 81 -37.14 5.09 12.69
CA ALA A 81 -38.44 5.69 12.95
C ALA A 81 -38.64 7.01 12.18
N ALA A 82 -37.61 7.84 12.11
CA ALA A 82 -37.65 9.13 11.42
C ALA A 82 -37.48 9.00 9.90
N ALA A 83 -36.87 7.91 9.43
CA ALA A 83 -36.45 7.72 8.04
C ALA A 83 -35.54 8.85 7.51
N VAL A 84 -34.72 9.42 8.41
CA VAL A 84 -33.78 10.51 8.12
C VAL A 84 -32.38 10.08 8.56
N PRO A 85 -31.35 10.21 7.70
CA PRO A 85 -29.99 9.88 8.05
C PRO A 85 -29.42 10.84 9.09
N ALA A 86 -28.55 10.35 9.97
CA ALA A 86 -27.96 11.16 11.04
C ALA A 86 -26.55 10.69 11.42
N PRO A 87 -25.63 11.62 11.73
CA PRO A 87 -24.40 11.27 12.43
C PRO A 87 -24.69 10.94 13.90
N VAL A 88 -23.95 9.98 14.45
CA VAL A 88 -23.94 9.66 15.87
C VAL A 88 -22.50 9.52 16.35
N GLU A 89 -22.21 10.04 17.54
CA GLU A 89 -20.96 9.80 18.23
C GLU A 89 -21.19 8.85 19.40
N PHE A 90 -20.34 7.84 19.54
CA PHE A 90 -20.36 6.93 20.68
C PHE A 90 -18.99 6.30 20.92
N ALA A 91 -18.76 5.81 22.13
CA ALA A 91 -17.54 5.09 22.46
C ALA A 91 -17.61 3.66 21.91
N LEU A 92 -16.58 3.26 21.17
CA LEU A 92 -16.33 1.87 20.79
C LEU A 92 -15.43 1.21 21.84
N ASP A 93 -15.69 -0.09 22.06
CA ASP A 93 -14.89 -0.98 22.88
C ASP A 93 -14.03 -1.90 21.98
N GLU A 94 -12.78 -2.15 22.39
CA GLU A 94 -11.85 -3.06 21.68
C GLU A 94 -12.37 -4.51 21.65
N ASP A 95 -13.23 -4.87 22.59
CA ASP A 95 -13.87 -6.18 22.67
C ASP A 95 -15.18 -6.28 21.86
N GLU A 96 -15.64 -5.16 21.26
CA GLU A 96 -16.88 -5.08 20.48
C GLU A 96 -16.62 -4.89 18.97
N PRO A 97 -16.59 -5.97 18.17
CA PRO A 97 -16.29 -5.92 16.74
C PRO A 97 -17.50 -5.48 15.88
N LEU A 98 -17.88 -4.21 16.02
CA LEU A 98 -19.00 -3.61 15.27
C LEU A 98 -18.67 -3.41 13.78
N PHE A 99 -17.46 -2.93 13.46
CA PHE A 99 -17.04 -2.53 12.10
C PHE A 99 -15.94 -3.41 11.50
N GLY A 100 -16.08 -4.73 11.62
CA GLY A 100 -15.14 -5.70 11.05
C GLY A 100 -14.50 -6.63 12.10
N PRO A 101 -13.49 -7.43 11.70
CA PRO A 101 -12.80 -8.34 12.61
C PRO A 101 -11.80 -7.60 13.52
N GLY A 102 -12.03 -7.66 14.83
CA GLY A 102 -11.29 -6.93 15.87
C GLY A 102 -12.05 -5.68 16.29
N GLY A 103 -12.28 -5.49 17.59
CA GLY A 103 -12.93 -4.27 18.06
C GLY A 103 -11.98 -3.08 17.97
N LEU A 104 -12.56 -1.89 18.05
CA LEU A 104 -11.86 -0.62 17.98
C LEU A 104 -12.13 0.09 19.30
N ALA A 105 -11.10 0.66 19.92
CA ALA A 105 -11.29 1.52 21.09
C ALA A 105 -11.20 2.99 20.69
N GLY A 106 -12.15 3.80 21.13
CA GLY A 106 -12.13 5.25 20.93
C GLY A 106 -13.52 5.85 20.75
N THR A 107 -13.59 7.16 20.58
CA THR A 107 -14.85 7.85 20.27
C THR A 107 -15.06 7.82 18.77
N ALA A 108 -16.02 7.04 18.31
CA ALA A 108 -16.33 6.91 16.89
C ALA A 108 -17.44 7.86 16.47
N GLU A 109 -17.23 8.54 15.35
CA GLU A 109 -18.29 9.21 14.62
C GLU A 109 -18.78 8.27 13.51
N VAL A 110 -20.07 7.95 13.53
CA VAL A 110 -20.69 7.02 12.59
C VAL A 110 -21.86 7.71 11.91
N PHE A 111 -21.94 7.59 10.59
CA PHE A 111 -23.10 8.05 9.83
C PHE A 111 -24.10 6.92 9.66
N LEU A 112 -25.33 7.14 10.10
CA LEU A 112 -26.42 6.18 10.04
C LEU A 112 -27.37 6.55 8.91
N GLU A 113 -27.59 5.63 7.97
CA GLU A 113 -28.51 5.79 6.84
C GLU A 113 -29.60 4.71 6.88
N PRO A 114 -30.88 5.09 6.87
CA PRO A 114 -31.96 4.10 6.75
C PRO A 114 -31.86 3.42 5.38
N VAL A 115 -32.09 2.11 5.33
CA VAL A 115 -32.06 1.36 4.08
C VAL A 115 -33.29 1.69 3.24
N THR A 116 -33.14 2.63 2.30
CA THR A 116 -34.18 3.03 1.34
C THR A 116 -33.99 2.35 -0.01
N GLY A 117 -34.99 2.45 -0.91
CA GLY A 117 -34.86 2.01 -2.30
C GLY A 117 -33.67 2.67 -3.01
N GLU A 118 -33.53 3.99 -2.84
CA GLU A 118 -32.44 4.76 -3.44
C GLU A 118 -31.06 4.33 -2.94
N LEU A 119 -30.90 4.14 -1.62
CA LEU A 119 -29.63 3.66 -1.06
C LEU A 119 -29.28 2.27 -1.62
N ARG A 120 -30.26 1.36 -1.72
CA ARG A 120 -30.05 0.03 -2.30
C ARG A 120 -29.59 0.10 -3.76
N ASP A 121 -30.18 0.98 -4.56
CA ASP A 121 -29.80 1.13 -5.97
C ASP A 121 -28.38 1.68 -6.09
N ARG A 122 -27.99 2.67 -5.28
CA ARG A 122 -26.60 3.16 -5.21
C ARG A 122 -25.62 2.05 -4.83
N LEU A 123 -25.92 1.32 -3.77
CA LEU A 123 -25.10 0.21 -3.32
C LEU A 123 -24.94 -0.88 -4.40
N ARG A 124 -26.01 -1.17 -5.15
CA ARG A 124 -25.97 -2.08 -6.30
C ARG A 124 -25.07 -1.56 -7.43
N GLU A 125 -25.17 -0.28 -7.79
CA GLU A 125 -24.29 0.34 -8.80
C GLU A 125 -22.81 0.17 -8.46
N ALA A 126 -22.44 0.46 -7.20
CA ALA A 126 -21.07 0.31 -6.70
C ALA A 126 -20.60 -1.16 -6.76
N ARG A 127 -21.46 -2.10 -6.36
CA ARG A 127 -21.17 -3.54 -6.46
C ARG A 127 -20.91 -3.97 -7.90
N GLU A 128 -21.78 -3.58 -8.82
CA GLU A 128 -21.67 -3.96 -10.23
C GLU A 128 -20.38 -3.44 -10.86
N ALA A 129 -19.95 -2.23 -10.51
CA ALA A 129 -18.66 -1.69 -10.93
C ALA A 129 -17.49 -2.56 -10.39
N LEU A 130 -17.49 -2.88 -9.10
CA LEU A 130 -16.47 -3.74 -8.49
C LEU A 130 -16.43 -5.14 -9.12
N LEU A 131 -17.58 -5.73 -9.45
CA LEU A 131 -17.67 -7.02 -10.15
C LEU A 131 -17.16 -6.97 -11.59
N ARG A 132 -17.15 -5.79 -12.23
CA ARG A 132 -16.48 -5.56 -13.52
C ARG A 132 -14.98 -5.28 -13.36
N GLY A 133 -14.50 -5.14 -12.12
CA GLY A 133 -13.14 -4.73 -11.81
C GLY A 133 -12.91 -3.23 -12.04
N GLU A 134 -13.98 -2.43 -11.99
CA GLU A 134 -13.95 -0.98 -12.08
C GLU A 134 -13.95 -0.40 -10.66
N GLY A 135 -12.92 0.37 -10.32
CA GLY A 135 -12.90 1.12 -9.07
C GLY A 135 -13.64 2.45 -9.16
N LEU A 136 -14.14 2.90 -8.02
CA LEU A 136 -14.88 4.15 -7.90
C LEU A 136 -14.61 4.82 -6.56
N VAL A 137 -15.00 6.09 -6.43
CA VAL A 137 -15.08 6.81 -5.16
C VAL A 137 -16.55 7.09 -4.86
N VAL A 138 -16.95 6.79 -3.63
CA VAL A 138 -18.28 7.12 -3.10
C VAL A 138 -18.14 8.38 -2.26
N GLU A 139 -18.77 9.47 -2.71
CA GLU A 139 -18.96 10.66 -1.88
C GLU A 139 -20.29 10.55 -1.14
N LEU A 140 -20.22 10.65 0.18
CA LEU A 140 -21.36 10.68 1.08
C LEU A 140 -21.44 12.08 1.71
N THR A 141 -22.54 12.78 1.50
CA THR A 141 -22.79 14.05 2.20
C THR A 141 -23.27 13.75 3.61
N VAL A 142 -22.47 14.07 4.64
CA VAL A 142 -22.79 13.72 6.04
C VAL A 142 -23.37 14.90 6.83
N ALA A 143 -23.22 16.14 6.33
CA ALA A 143 -23.89 17.31 6.88
C ALA A 143 -24.21 18.35 5.80
N GLY A 144 -25.29 19.10 5.99
CA GLY A 144 -25.80 20.11 5.06
C GLY A 144 -27.17 19.77 4.47
N GLY A 145 -27.65 20.57 3.52
CA GLY A 145 -29.00 20.44 2.94
C GLY A 145 -29.24 19.14 2.14
N GLU A 146 -28.18 18.42 1.77
CA GLU A 146 -28.24 17.14 1.03
C GLU A 146 -27.72 15.95 1.87
N ALA A 147 -27.81 16.00 3.20
CA ALA A 147 -27.31 14.92 4.07
C ALA A 147 -27.93 13.55 3.69
N GLY A 148 -27.08 12.53 3.57
CA GLY A 148 -27.42 11.18 3.08
C GLY A 148 -27.31 10.98 1.58
N LEU A 149 -27.01 12.03 0.80
CA LEU A 149 -26.80 11.88 -0.63
C LEU A 149 -25.47 11.16 -0.91
N ARG A 150 -25.56 10.08 -1.70
CA ARG A 150 -24.41 9.33 -2.22
C ARG A 150 -24.19 9.60 -3.71
N ARG A 151 -22.98 10.01 -4.07
CA ARG A 151 -22.53 10.19 -5.45
C ARG A 151 -21.39 9.22 -5.74
N HIS A 152 -21.39 8.63 -6.94
CA HIS A 152 -20.33 7.74 -7.40
C HIS A 152 -19.52 8.43 -8.49
N PHE A 153 -18.21 8.41 -8.32
CA PHE A 153 -17.28 8.93 -9.30
C PHE A 153 -16.37 7.81 -9.79
N PRO A 154 -16.17 7.68 -11.12
CA PRO A 154 -15.14 6.78 -11.63
C PRO A 154 -13.76 7.19 -11.13
N ALA A 155 -12.87 6.23 -10.93
CA ALA A 155 -11.50 6.44 -10.40
C ALA A 155 -10.70 7.55 -11.11
N GLU A 156 -10.92 7.76 -12.40
CA GLU A 156 -10.21 8.76 -13.22
C GLU A 156 -10.81 10.17 -13.13
N HIS A 157 -11.91 10.35 -12.39
CA HIS A 157 -12.58 11.65 -12.31
C HIS A 157 -11.70 12.66 -11.54
N PRO A 158 -11.39 13.85 -12.09
CA PRO A 158 -10.41 14.77 -11.52
C PRO A 158 -10.64 15.15 -10.05
N THR A 159 -11.90 15.32 -9.64
CA THR A 159 -12.27 15.71 -8.27
C THR A 159 -11.88 14.68 -7.22
N VAL A 160 -11.92 13.38 -7.55
CA VAL A 160 -11.71 12.29 -6.58
C VAL A 160 -10.45 11.49 -6.86
N LYS A 161 -9.67 11.89 -7.87
CA LYS A 161 -8.52 11.13 -8.33
C LYS A 161 -7.47 10.97 -7.24
N ALA A 162 -7.24 12.02 -6.43
CA ALA A 162 -6.32 11.97 -5.30
C ALA A 162 -6.76 10.93 -4.27
N CYS A 163 -8.01 11.03 -3.77
CA CYS A 163 -8.62 10.05 -2.86
C CYS A 163 -8.48 8.59 -3.37
N TYR A 164 -8.74 8.36 -4.67
CA TYR A 164 -8.61 7.02 -5.26
C TYR A 164 -7.16 6.54 -5.36
N ASP A 165 -6.24 7.38 -5.86
CA ASP A 165 -4.83 7.04 -6.04
C ASP A 165 -4.13 6.78 -4.69
N GLU A 166 -4.48 7.56 -3.67
CA GLU A 166 -3.97 7.39 -2.30
C GLU A 166 -4.58 6.15 -1.62
N GLY A 167 -5.77 5.74 -2.05
CA GLY A 167 -6.51 4.63 -1.46
C GLY A 167 -6.83 4.88 0.01
N ALA A 168 -7.16 6.12 0.34
CA ALA A 168 -7.52 6.56 1.67
C ALA A 168 -8.83 7.37 1.63
N PRO A 169 -9.73 7.18 2.61
CA PRO A 169 -10.90 8.02 2.72
C PRO A 169 -10.52 9.46 3.13
N GLU A 170 -11.35 10.41 2.73
CA GLU A 170 -11.18 11.83 3.01
C GLU A 170 -12.48 12.40 3.58
N LEU A 171 -12.37 13.41 4.44
CA LEU A 171 -13.50 14.13 5.01
C LEU A 171 -13.25 15.61 4.80
N GLU A 172 -14.02 16.21 3.91
CA GLU A 172 -13.96 17.62 3.59
C GLU A 172 -15.04 18.38 4.36
N GLU A 173 -14.67 19.52 4.93
CA GLU A 173 -15.57 20.41 5.66
C GLU A 173 -15.52 21.81 5.06
N GLU A 174 -16.65 22.30 4.58
CA GLU A 174 -16.79 23.64 4.02
C GLU A 174 -17.86 24.41 4.80
N THR A 175 -17.47 25.56 5.35
CA THR A 175 -18.44 26.48 6.00
C THR A 175 -18.82 27.56 5.01
N GLY A 176 -20.05 27.45 4.47
CA GLY A 176 -20.60 28.39 3.50
C GLY A 176 -21.68 29.30 4.10
N ARG A 177 -22.34 30.09 3.23
CA ARG A 177 -23.49 30.92 3.62
C ARG A 177 -24.70 30.09 4.07
N ASP A 178 -24.82 28.86 3.55
CA ASP A 178 -25.93 27.93 3.82
C ASP A 178 -25.65 26.98 5.01
N GLY A 179 -24.57 27.24 5.78
CA GLY A 179 -24.16 26.45 6.93
C GLY A 179 -22.95 25.56 6.66
N LEU A 180 -22.70 24.63 7.58
CA LEU A 180 -21.62 23.65 7.50
C LEU A 180 -22.02 22.52 6.54
N ARG A 181 -21.19 22.29 5.52
CA ARG A 181 -21.28 21.14 4.63
C ARG A 181 -20.11 20.21 4.91
N ARG A 182 -20.39 18.92 5.08
CA ARG A 182 -19.37 17.88 5.28
C ARG A 182 -19.56 16.77 4.25
N VAL A 183 -18.50 16.41 3.53
CA VAL A 183 -18.51 15.38 2.50
C VAL A 183 -17.43 14.36 2.83
N PHE A 184 -17.83 13.10 2.94
CA PHE A 184 -16.95 11.97 3.18
C PHE A 184 -16.74 11.19 1.88
N SER A 185 -15.50 11.15 1.40
CA SER A 185 -15.10 10.47 0.17
C SER A 185 -14.44 9.14 0.52
N MET A 186 -14.94 8.04 -0.04
CA MET A 186 -14.44 6.69 0.24
C MET A 186 -14.07 5.97 -1.07
N PRO A 187 -12.79 5.59 -1.25
CA PRO A 187 -12.38 4.85 -2.44
C PRO A 187 -12.72 3.37 -2.30
N LEU A 188 -13.36 2.81 -3.33
CA LEU A 188 -13.62 1.38 -3.48
C LEU A 188 -12.72 0.83 -4.59
N ILE A 189 -11.60 0.22 -4.20
CA ILE A 189 -10.53 -0.21 -5.12
C ILE A 189 -10.57 -1.74 -5.30
N PRO A 190 -10.99 -2.29 -6.45
CA PRO A 190 -11.15 -3.74 -6.62
C PRO A 190 -9.86 -4.52 -6.33
N MET A 191 -9.99 -5.79 -5.89
CA MET A 191 -8.83 -6.66 -5.60
C MET A 191 -8.06 -7.13 -6.84
N GLY A 192 -8.54 -6.78 -8.02
CA GLY A 192 -8.00 -7.20 -9.30
C GLY A 192 -8.71 -8.40 -9.88
N LYS A 193 -8.23 -8.85 -11.03
CA LYS A 193 -8.85 -9.92 -11.82
C LYS A 193 -8.07 -11.22 -11.65
N ALA A 194 -8.74 -12.28 -11.22
CA ALA A 194 -8.16 -13.61 -11.15
C ALA A 194 -8.59 -14.42 -12.37
N LEU A 195 -7.63 -14.84 -13.20
CA LEU A 195 -7.89 -15.69 -14.36
C LEU A 195 -7.28 -17.08 -14.14
N ILE A 196 -8.13 -18.07 -13.88
CA ILE A 196 -7.74 -19.44 -13.56
C ILE A 196 -7.97 -20.33 -14.79
N LEU A 197 -6.93 -21.00 -15.26
CA LEU A 197 -6.98 -21.91 -16.41
C LEU A 197 -6.91 -23.35 -15.89
N GLY A 198 -8.02 -24.06 -15.94
CA GLY A 198 -8.20 -25.42 -15.45
C GLY A 198 -9.46 -25.56 -14.61
N SER A 199 -10.03 -26.76 -14.63
CA SER A 199 -11.24 -27.13 -13.87
C SER A 199 -10.97 -28.21 -12.81
N GLY A 200 -9.73 -28.33 -12.32
CA GLY A 200 -9.40 -29.25 -11.25
C GLY A 200 -10.03 -28.84 -9.92
N GLU A 201 -9.99 -29.73 -8.92
CA GLU A 201 -10.49 -29.42 -7.58
C GLU A 201 -9.70 -28.26 -6.94
N ASP A 202 -8.38 -28.23 -7.15
CA ASP A 202 -7.49 -27.13 -6.80
C ASP A 202 -7.92 -25.78 -7.42
N ALA A 203 -8.32 -25.79 -8.70
CA ALA A 203 -8.82 -24.62 -9.40
C ALA A 203 -10.14 -24.10 -8.80
N ARG A 204 -11.04 -25.00 -8.46
CA ARG A 204 -12.32 -24.67 -7.82
C ARG A 204 -12.10 -24.05 -6.44
N ARG A 205 -11.26 -24.65 -5.61
CA ARG A 205 -10.91 -24.10 -4.27
C ARG A 205 -10.22 -22.75 -4.37
N LEU A 206 -9.34 -22.57 -5.36
CA LEU A 206 -8.70 -21.28 -5.59
C LEU A 206 -9.72 -20.21 -6.01
N ALA A 207 -10.66 -20.55 -6.89
CA ALA A 207 -11.74 -19.65 -7.31
C ALA A 207 -12.59 -19.20 -6.11
N GLU A 208 -12.95 -20.12 -5.22
CA GLU A 208 -13.67 -19.82 -3.97
C GLU A 208 -12.89 -18.86 -3.07
N LEU A 209 -11.61 -19.14 -2.84
CA LEU A 209 -10.77 -18.31 -1.97
C LEU A 209 -10.56 -16.90 -2.56
N LEU A 210 -10.29 -16.79 -3.87
CA LEU A 210 -10.07 -15.51 -4.51
C LEU A 210 -11.36 -14.67 -4.60
N ASP A 211 -12.53 -15.28 -4.85
CA ASP A 211 -13.83 -14.57 -4.76
C ASP A 211 -14.06 -14.03 -3.35
N ARG A 212 -13.82 -14.84 -2.31
CA ARG A 212 -13.97 -14.41 -0.91
C ARG A 212 -13.02 -13.28 -0.54
N LEU A 213 -11.82 -13.26 -1.12
CA LEU A 213 -10.86 -12.17 -0.94
C LEU A 213 -11.27 -10.89 -1.70
N GLY A 214 -12.21 -10.98 -2.65
CA GLY A 214 -12.77 -9.85 -3.41
C GLY A 214 -12.26 -9.74 -4.84
N PHE A 215 -11.56 -10.75 -5.38
CA PHE A 215 -11.10 -10.75 -6.78
C PHE A 215 -12.25 -11.01 -7.73
N VAL A 216 -12.19 -10.42 -8.93
CA VAL A 216 -13.09 -10.77 -10.03
C VAL A 216 -12.59 -12.04 -10.69
N VAL A 217 -13.27 -13.16 -10.43
CA VAL A 217 -12.82 -14.50 -10.85
C VAL A 217 -13.38 -14.87 -12.22
N THR A 218 -12.47 -15.21 -13.14
CA THR A 218 -12.76 -15.91 -14.38
C THR A 218 -12.10 -17.28 -14.36
N VAL A 219 -12.87 -18.33 -14.60
CA VAL A 219 -12.35 -19.70 -14.73
C VAL A 219 -12.57 -20.18 -16.16
N ALA A 220 -11.53 -20.73 -16.77
CA ALA A 220 -11.62 -21.29 -18.10
C ALA A 220 -11.04 -22.71 -18.18
N ASP A 221 -11.69 -23.58 -18.93
CA ASP A 221 -11.14 -24.91 -19.24
C ASP A 221 -11.29 -25.20 -20.73
N HIS A 222 -10.21 -25.71 -21.32
CA HIS A 222 -10.15 -26.08 -22.73
C HIS A 222 -11.03 -27.28 -23.10
N ARG A 223 -11.53 -28.03 -22.11
CA ARG A 223 -12.40 -29.19 -22.28
C ARG A 223 -13.86 -28.77 -22.11
N PRO A 224 -14.72 -28.92 -23.14
CA PRO A 224 -16.14 -28.61 -23.04
C PRO A 224 -16.82 -29.42 -21.94
N GLY A 225 -17.80 -28.85 -21.24
CA GLY A 225 -18.57 -29.58 -20.21
C GLY A 225 -17.91 -29.67 -18.83
N HIS A 226 -16.63 -29.31 -18.68
CA HIS A 226 -15.90 -29.47 -17.42
C HIS A 226 -16.15 -28.38 -16.37
N LEU A 227 -16.75 -27.26 -16.78
CA LEU A 227 -17.21 -26.17 -15.90
C LEU A 227 -18.73 -26.26 -15.67
N HIS A 228 -19.27 -27.49 -15.67
CA HIS A 228 -20.67 -27.78 -15.41
C HIS A 228 -20.75 -28.82 -14.30
N GLY A 229 -21.68 -28.63 -13.37
CA GLY A 229 -21.92 -29.57 -12.28
C GLY A 229 -21.76 -28.96 -10.88
N PRO A 230 -21.95 -29.78 -9.83
CA PRO A 230 -21.92 -29.32 -8.44
C PRO A 230 -20.58 -28.67 -8.09
N GLY A 231 -20.62 -27.52 -7.40
CA GLY A 231 -19.43 -26.78 -6.96
C GLY A 231 -18.93 -25.70 -7.93
N TRP A 232 -19.45 -25.65 -9.16
CA TRP A 232 -19.20 -24.55 -10.09
C TRP A 232 -20.36 -23.54 -10.03
N ASP A 233 -20.12 -22.38 -9.40
CA ASP A 233 -21.13 -21.33 -9.23
C ASP A 233 -21.06 -20.25 -10.33
N ARG A 234 -21.99 -20.31 -11.29
CA ARG A 234 -22.12 -19.34 -12.38
C ARG A 234 -22.67 -17.98 -11.96
N ALA A 235 -23.32 -17.90 -10.81
CA ALA A 235 -23.79 -16.63 -10.28
C ALA A 235 -22.62 -15.80 -9.72
N ARG A 236 -21.50 -16.47 -9.36
CA ARG A 236 -20.32 -15.83 -8.78
C ARG A 236 -19.16 -15.67 -9.75
N TRP A 237 -18.88 -16.68 -10.58
CA TRP A 237 -17.68 -16.68 -11.42
C TRP A 237 -18.02 -16.66 -12.90
N ARG A 238 -17.21 -15.92 -13.66
CA ARG A 238 -17.28 -15.98 -15.13
C ARG A 238 -16.66 -17.29 -15.61
N MET A 239 -17.49 -18.20 -16.11
CA MET A 239 -17.06 -19.48 -16.65
C MET A 239 -16.92 -19.42 -18.17
N VAL A 240 -15.77 -19.83 -18.68
CA VAL A 240 -15.44 -19.75 -20.09
C VAL A 240 -14.99 -21.11 -20.60
N GLU A 241 -15.74 -21.67 -21.55
CA GLU A 241 -15.26 -22.84 -22.28
C GLU A 241 -14.22 -22.44 -23.32
N GLY A 242 -13.11 -23.17 -23.36
CA GLY A 242 -11.99 -22.90 -24.25
C GLY A 242 -10.69 -22.64 -23.51
N GLY A 243 -9.60 -22.60 -24.28
CA GLY A 243 -8.28 -22.30 -23.74
C GLY A 243 -8.06 -20.81 -23.54
N TRP A 244 -6.79 -20.42 -23.55
CA TRP A 244 -6.35 -19.04 -23.36
C TRP A 244 -7.07 -17.99 -24.21
N ASP A 245 -7.31 -18.24 -25.49
CA ASP A 245 -7.86 -17.21 -26.38
C ASP A 245 -9.28 -16.81 -25.97
N ALA A 246 -10.13 -17.78 -25.61
CA ALA A 246 -11.46 -17.54 -25.09
C ALA A 246 -11.40 -16.84 -23.72
N ALA A 247 -10.54 -17.34 -22.84
CA ALA A 247 -10.31 -16.77 -21.52
C ALA A 247 -9.86 -15.30 -21.56
N ARG A 248 -8.89 -14.98 -22.44
CA ARG A 248 -8.37 -13.63 -22.66
C ARG A 248 -9.44 -12.70 -23.22
N ALA A 249 -10.25 -13.16 -24.18
CA ALA A 249 -11.33 -12.36 -24.75
C ALA A 249 -12.37 -11.97 -23.68
N ALA A 250 -12.67 -12.91 -22.78
CA ALA A 250 -13.62 -12.70 -21.69
C ALA A 250 -13.06 -11.86 -20.54
N ALA A 251 -11.80 -12.08 -20.13
CA ALA A 251 -11.21 -11.44 -18.96
C ALA A 251 -10.52 -10.09 -19.27
N ARG A 252 -10.06 -9.89 -20.52
CA ARG A 252 -9.26 -8.74 -20.98
C ARG A 252 -8.12 -8.39 -20.00
N PRO A 253 -7.09 -9.25 -19.89
CA PRO A 253 -5.99 -9.07 -18.93
C PRO A 253 -5.31 -7.69 -19.04
N ASP A 254 -5.02 -7.10 -17.89
CA ASP A 254 -4.36 -5.81 -17.66
C ASP A 254 -3.31 -5.92 -16.52
N ALA A 255 -2.77 -4.79 -16.08
CA ALA A 255 -1.75 -4.72 -15.01
C ALA A 255 -2.28 -5.03 -13.59
N ASP A 256 -3.57 -5.29 -13.41
CA ASP A 256 -4.16 -5.80 -12.16
C ASP A 256 -4.77 -7.20 -12.35
N THR A 257 -4.32 -7.92 -13.38
CA THR A 257 -4.73 -9.31 -13.64
C THR A 257 -3.68 -10.31 -13.15
N TYR A 258 -4.15 -11.38 -12.50
CA TYR A 258 -3.38 -12.48 -11.94
C TYR A 258 -3.81 -13.77 -12.63
N VAL A 259 -2.93 -14.33 -13.45
CA VAL A 259 -3.19 -15.53 -14.23
C VAL A 259 -2.62 -16.74 -13.50
N VAL A 260 -3.43 -17.77 -13.30
CA VAL A 260 -2.96 -19.05 -12.74
C VAL A 260 -3.29 -20.18 -13.70
N VAL A 261 -2.25 -20.87 -14.14
CA VAL A 261 -2.32 -22.01 -15.08
C VAL A 261 -2.22 -23.30 -14.29
N MET A 262 -3.26 -24.12 -14.37
CA MET A 262 -3.39 -25.38 -13.65
C MET A 262 -4.28 -26.38 -14.41
N THR A 263 -4.13 -26.46 -15.74
CA THR A 263 -4.94 -27.38 -16.53
C THR A 263 -4.44 -28.82 -16.41
N HIS A 264 -3.29 -29.04 -15.76
CA HIS A 264 -2.58 -30.31 -15.62
C HIS A 264 -2.22 -31.00 -16.94
N SER A 265 -2.34 -30.32 -18.08
CA SER A 265 -2.05 -30.85 -19.43
C SER A 265 -0.89 -30.08 -20.07
N HIS A 266 0.22 -30.76 -20.39
CA HIS A 266 1.46 -30.13 -20.88
C HIS A 266 1.20 -29.23 -22.10
N ARG A 267 0.37 -29.73 -23.02
CA ARG A 267 0.01 -28.99 -24.25
C ARG A 267 -0.90 -27.80 -23.98
N ALA A 268 -1.85 -27.92 -23.07
CA ALA A 268 -2.77 -26.82 -22.76
C ALA A 268 -2.08 -25.75 -21.91
N ASP A 269 -1.32 -26.14 -20.88
CA ASP A 269 -0.51 -25.24 -20.06
C ASP A 269 0.50 -24.45 -20.90
N GLY A 270 1.21 -25.11 -21.83
CA GLY A 270 2.16 -24.43 -22.71
C GLY A 270 1.51 -23.36 -23.60
N ARG A 271 0.28 -23.61 -24.10
CA ARG A 271 -0.48 -22.59 -24.85
C ARG A 271 -0.94 -21.44 -23.95
N ALA A 272 -1.43 -21.76 -22.75
CA ALA A 272 -1.88 -20.76 -21.80
C ALA A 272 -0.74 -19.88 -21.29
N LEU A 273 0.38 -20.47 -20.89
CA LEU A 273 1.57 -19.75 -20.45
C LEU A 273 2.13 -18.84 -21.53
N LYS A 274 2.22 -19.31 -22.78
CA LYS A 274 2.66 -18.47 -23.90
C LYS A 274 1.84 -17.18 -23.97
N GLY A 275 0.51 -17.32 -23.92
CA GLY A 275 -0.41 -16.19 -23.98
C GLY A 275 -0.34 -15.29 -22.76
N ALA A 276 -0.31 -15.88 -21.56
CA ALA A 276 -0.28 -15.18 -20.28
C ALA A 276 1.00 -14.35 -20.09
N LEU A 277 2.16 -14.92 -20.43
CA LEU A 277 3.45 -14.22 -20.32
C LEU A 277 3.57 -13.03 -21.28
N LEU A 278 2.91 -13.09 -22.44
CA LEU A 278 2.84 -12.00 -23.41
C LEU A 278 1.76 -10.96 -23.08
N SER A 279 0.96 -11.21 -22.05
CA SER A 279 -0.10 -10.30 -21.60
C SER A 279 0.45 -9.29 -20.58
N PRO A 280 -0.27 -8.18 -20.32
CA PRO A 280 0.10 -7.21 -19.29
C PRO A 280 -0.14 -7.69 -17.85
N ALA A 281 -0.59 -8.94 -17.64
CA ALA A 281 -0.85 -9.51 -16.32
C ALA A 281 0.28 -9.25 -15.31
N ARG A 282 -0.08 -8.92 -14.07
CA ARG A 282 0.86 -8.68 -12.96
C ARG A 282 1.57 -9.94 -12.50
N TYR A 283 0.86 -11.07 -12.57
CA TYR A 283 1.31 -12.37 -12.10
C TYR A 283 0.89 -13.47 -13.09
N VAL A 284 1.80 -14.41 -13.32
CA VAL A 284 1.56 -15.64 -14.10
C VAL A 284 2.13 -16.82 -13.31
N GLY A 285 1.25 -17.60 -12.70
CA GLY A 285 1.62 -18.80 -11.95
C GLY A 285 1.38 -20.08 -12.77
N LEU A 286 2.27 -21.06 -12.68
CA LEU A 286 2.02 -22.44 -13.11
C LEU A 286 1.97 -23.36 -11.90
N ALA A 287 0.81 -23.97 -11.63
CA ALA A 287 0.69 -24.99 -10.61
C ALA A 287 1.32 -26.32 -11.06
N GLY A 288 1.86 -27.06 -10.09
CA GLY A 288 2.48 -28.38 -10.30
C GLY A 288 4.00 -28.38 -10.07
N PRO A 289 4.65 -29.54 -10.25
CA PRO A 289 6.05 -29.73 -9.85
C PRO A 289 7.02 -28.78 -10.56
N ALA A 290 8.06 -28.32 -9.85
CA ALA A 290 9.06 -27.39 -10.38
C ALA A 290 9.67 -27.82 -11.73
N GLY A 291 9.94 -29.12 -11.90
CA GLY A 291 10.48 -29.67 -13.16
C GLY A 291 9.57 -29.44 -14.38
N ARG A 292 8.25 -29.39 -14.19
CA ARG A 292 7.28 -29.09 -15.25
C ARG A 292 7.41 -27.64 -15.71
N GLY A 293 7.51 -26.71 -14.75
CA GLY A 293 7.71 -25.29 -15.01
C GLY A 293 9.00 -25.03 -15.78
N THR A 294 10.12 -25.60 -15.33
CA THR A 294 11.42 -25.48 -16.01
C THR A 294 11.36 -25.97 -17.45
N LYS A 295 10.71 -27.12 -17.70
CA LYS A 295 10.58 -27.69 -19.05
C LYS A 295 9.73 -26.81 -19.97
N LEU A 296 8.54 -26.40 -19.52
CA LEU A 296 7.65 -25.56 -20.33
C LEU A 296 8.28 -24.20 -20.61
N LEU A 297 8.97 -23.61 -19.64
CA LEU A 297 9.67 -22.35 -19.83
C LEU A 297 10.79 -22.49 -20.86
N ALA A 298 11.59 -23.57 -20.82
CA ALA A 298 12.63 -23.82 -21.82
C ALA A 298 12.06 -23.97 -23.24
N GLU A 299 10.93 -24.65 -23.40
CA GLU A 299 10.22 -24.78 -24.69
C GLU A 299 9.69 -23.43 -25.20
N LEU A 300 9.27 -22.54 -24.29
CA LEU A 300 8.79 -21.19 -24.64
C LEU A 300 9.93 -20.25 -25.01
N ARG A 301 11.08 -20.36 -24.34
CA ARG A 301 12.30 -19.61 -24.67
C ARG A 301 12.78 -19.89 -26.09
N GLN A 302 12.73 -21.15 -26.52
CA GLN A 302 13.04 -21.54 -27.92
C GLN A 302 12.10 -20.88 -28.94
N LYS A 303 10.92 -20.44 -28.51
CA LYS A 303 9.91 -19.74 -29.33
C LYS A 303 9.95 -18.22 -29.14
N GLY A 304 10.99 -17.70 -28.48
CA GLY A 304 11.21 -16.26 -28.25
C GLY A 304 10.34 -15.66 -27.14
N VAL A 305 9.83 -16.46 -26.20
CA VAL A 305 9.00 -15.98 -25.09
C VAL A 305 9.76 -16.10 -23.77
N GLU A 306 9.99 -14.95 -23.13
CA GLU A 306 10.67 -14.83 -21.84
C GLU A 306 9.77 -14.05 -20.86
N PRO A 307 9.62 -14.49 -19.60
CA PRO A 307 8.84 -13.78 -18.60
C PRO A 307 9.50 -12.45 -18.21
N ARG A 308 8.68 -11.44 -17.95
CA ARG A 308 9.12 -10.21 -17.27
C ARG A 308 9.60 -10.55 -15.85
N SER A 309 10.59 -9.80 -15.37
CA SER A 309 11.14 -9.98 -14.03
C SER A 309 10.04 -9.91 -12.96
N GLY A 310 10.01 -10.89 -12.06
CA GLY A 310 9.05 -10.94 -10.95
C GLY A 310 7.60 -11.31 -11.32
N VAL A 311 7.27 -11.53 -12.60
CA VAL A 311 5.90 -11.84 -13.04
C VAL A 311 5.59 -13.34 -13.00
N PHE A 312 6.57 -14.21 -13.26
CA PHE A 312 6.36 -15.64 -13.42
C PHE A 312 6.75 -16.44 -12.17
N SER A 313 5.88 -17.38 -11.76
CA SER A 313 6.12 -18.31 -10.65
C SER A 313 5.79 -19.75 -11.05
N ALA A 314 6.71 -20.68 -10.81
CA ALA A 314 6.55 -22.12 -11.07
C ALA A 314 7.50 -22.94 -10.17
N PRO A 315 6.99 -23.68 -9.17
CA PRO A 315 5.58 -23.86 -8.83
C PRO A 315 4.91 -22.56 -8.39
N ALA A 316 3.65 -22.37 -8.78
CA ALA A 316 2.81 -21.32 -8.20
C ALA A 316 2.49 -21.64 -6.73
N GLY A 317 2.51 -20.61 -5.90
CA GLY A 317 2.19 -20.64 -4.47
C GLY A 317 3.40 -20.48 -3.56
N LEU A 318 3.14 -19.95 -2.36
CA LEU A 318 4.17 -19.86 -1.32
C LEU A 318 4.57 -21.26 -0.81
N GLU A 319 5.84 -21.43 -0.43
CA GLU A 319 6.35 -22.68 0.14
C GLU A 319 5.84 -22.91 1.58
N ILE A 320 4.60 -23.37 1.69
CA ILE A 320 3.93 -23.68 2.97
C ILE A 320 3.84 -25.18 3.27
N GLY A 321 4.42 -26.03 2.40
CA GLY A 321 4.37 -27.49 2.53
C GLY A 321 3.07 -28.13 2.04
N ALA A 322 2.37 -27.49 1.09
CA ALA A 322 1.10 -27.94 0.55
C ALA A 322 1.18 -29.32 -0.13
N GLN A 323 0.20 -30.18 0.17
CA GLN A 323 0.05 -31.55 -0.32
C GLN A 323 -1.37 -31.85 -0.83
N THR A 324 -2.37 -31.09 -0.39
CA THR A 324 -3.77 -31.22 -0.84
C THR A 324 -4.18 -30.12 -1.82
N PRO A 325 -5.30 -30.29 -2.58
CA PRO A 325 -5.86 -29.24 -3.42
C PRO A 325 -6.18 -27.95 -2.64
N GLU A 326 -6.74 -28.07 -1.44
CA GLU A 326 -7.07 -26.95 -0.55
C GLU A 326 -5.81 -26.21 -0.09
N GLU A 327 -4.77 -26.94 0.31
CA GLU A 327 -3.49 -26.35 0.70
C GLU A 327 -2.79 -25.68 -0.49
N THR A 328 -2.88 -26.27 -1.68
CA THR A 328 -2.33 -25.69 -2.91
C THR A 328 -3.07 -24.41 -3.28
N ALA A 329 -4.40 -24.42 -3.24
CA ALA A 329 -5.22 -23.22 -3.47
C ALA A 329 -4.87 -22.11 -2.47
N LEU A 330 -4.69 -22.44 -1.18
CA LEU A 330 -4.27 -21.49 -0.15
C LEU A 330 -2.87 -20.93 -0.44
N ALA A 331 -1.91 -21.78 -0.81
CA ALA A 331 -0.55 -21.37 -1.15
C ALA A 331 -0.52 -20.38 -2.31
N VAL A 332 -1.27 -20.67 -3.37
CA VAL A 332 -1.40 -19.81 -4.56
C VAL A 332 -2.12 -18.51 -4.23
N ALA A 333 -3.25 -18.56 -3.50
CA ALA A 333 -3.97 -17.36 -3.09
C ALA A 333 -3.10 -16.44 -2.23
N ALA A 334 -2.30 -17.00 -1.32
CA ALA A 334 -1.36 -16.24 -0.49
C ALA A 334 -0.25 -15.58 -1.33
N GLU A 335 0.27 -16.25 -2.35
CA GLU A 335 1.26 -15.66 -3.27
C GLU A 335 0.65 -14.54 -4.11
N VAL A 336 -0.56 -14.76 -4.67
CA VAL A 336 -1.31 -13.73 -5.41
C VAL A 336 -1.55 -12.49 -4.55
N LEU A 337 -1.96 -12.69 -3.29
CA LEU A 337 -2.17 -11.59 -2.35
C LEU A 337 -0.85 -10.87 -2.01
N ALA A 338 0.23 -11.62 -1.80
CA ALA A 338 1.55 -11.05 -1.57
C ALA A 338 1.97 -10.17 -2.76
N MET A 339 1.83 -10.67 -3.99
CA MET A 339 2.13 -9.93 -5.22
C MET A 339 1.29 -8.67 -5.38
N ARG A 340 0.00 -8.72 -5.06
CA ARG A 340 -0.87 -7.53 -5.06
C ARG A 340 -0.32 -6.43 -4.17
N PHE A 341 0.13 -6.79 -2.97
CA PHE A 341 0.66 -5.83 -2.00
C PHE A 341 2.18 -5.60 -2.11
N GLY A 342 2.81 -6.01 -3.22
CA GLY A 342 4.25 -5.82 -3.44
C GLY A 342 5.14 -6.58 -2.44
N ARG A 343 4.67 -7.71 -1.92
CA ARG A 343 5.35 -8.58 -0.95
C ARG A 343 5.79 -9.89 -1.60
N LYS A 344 6.81 -10.50 -1.01
CA LYS A 344 7.28 -11.86 -1.39
C LYS A 344 6.56 -13.00 -0.67
N GLY A 345 5.79 -12.69 0.38
CA GLY A 345 5.28 -13.69 1.32
C GLY A 345 6.36 -14.23 2.26
N GLY A 346 5.96 -14.86 3.37
CA GLY A 346 6.89 -15.45 4.34
C GLY A 346 6.44 -15.27 5.79
N ARG A 347 7.22 -15.81 6.73
CA ARG A 347 6.95 -15.63 8.17
C ARG A 347 6.98 -14.14 8.50
N PRO A 348 6.01 -13.63 9.28
CA PRO A 348 6.13 -12.33 9.90
C PRO A 348 7.47 -12.26 10.65
N ALA A 349 8.16 -11.12 10.60
CA ALA A 349 9.36 -10.92 11.40
C ALA A 349 9.04 -11.27 12.88
N ARG A 350 9.95 -12.00 13.56
CA ARG A 350 9.77 -12.49 14.95
C ARG A 350 9.10 -11.44 15.82
N LEU A 351 8.14 -11.88 16.66
CA LEU A 351 7.48 -11.13 17.74
C LEU A 351 7.72 -9.62 17.63
N ARG A 352 6.94 -8.99 16.76
CA ARG A 352 6.57 -7.61 16.98
C ARG A 352 6.08 -7.51 18.44
N PRO A 353 6.61 -6.61 19.28
CA PRO A 353 6.04 -6.38 20.60
C PRO A 353 4.52 -6.19 20.44
N ALA A 354 3.74 -6.89 21.25
CA ALA A 354 2.28 -6.73 21.27
C ALA A 354 1.98 -5.23 21.46
N GLY A 355 1.34 -4.62 20.47
CA GLY A 355 1.24 -3.16 20.33
C GLY A 355 1.57 -2.61 18.93
N SER A 356 1.72 -3.45 17.91
CA SER A 356 1.90 -3.01 16.52
C SER A 356 0.88 -3.64 15.57
N SER A 357 -0.39 -3.38 15.89
CA SER A 357 -1.38 -3.16 14.84
C SER A 357 -1.12 -1.77 14.24
N PRO A 358 -1.24 -1.56 12.91
CA PRO A 358 -1.07 -0.23 12.32
C PRO A 358 -2.06 0.81 12.89
N ALA A 359 -3.20 0.37 13.41
CA ALA A 359 -4.24 1.14 14.11
C ALA A 359 -3.81 1.78 15.45
N GLN A 360 -2.78 1.30 16.15
CA GLN A 360 -2.39 1.83 17.46
C GLN A 360 -1.02 2.53 17.39
N ARG A 361 -0.94 3.65 16.67
CA ARG A 361 0.12 4.65 16.87
C ARG A 361 -0.40 5.86 17.65
N LYS A 362 -0.93 5.65 18.86
CA LYS A 362 -0.91 6.71 19.87
C LYS A 362 0.48 6.72 20.52
N GLY A 363 1.36 7.60 20.01
CA GLY A 363 2.69 7.87 20.57
C GLY A 363 3.84 7.01 20.03
N GLY A 364 3.78 6.57 18.77
CA GLY A 364 4.81 5.72 18.16
C GLY A 364 6.22 6.29 18.25
N VAL A 365 7.19 5.45 18.61
CA VAL A 365 8.60 5.80 18.52
C VAL A 365 8.93 6.16 17.07
N LYS A 366 9.21 7.43 16.84
CA LYS A 366 9.51 7.97 15.51
C LYS A 366 10.92 7.57 15.08
N VAL A 367 11.09 7.35 13.78
CA VAL A 367 12.40 7.06 13.18
C VAL A 367 13.07 8.38 12.82
N PRO A 368 14.25 8.69 13.37
CA PRO A 368 14.93 9.94 13.08
C PRO A 368 15.53 9.96 11.68
N GLY A 369 15.56 11.15 11.10
CA GLY A 369 16.40 11.47 9.95
C GLY A 369 17.77 11.95 10.40
N LEU A 370 18.83 11.50 9.75
CA LEU A 370 20.20 11.96 9.99
C LEU A 370 20.78 12.55 8.69
N VAL A 371 20.84 13.88 8.60
CA VAL A 371 21.40 14.61 7.46
C VAL A 371 22.88 14.89 7.72
N LEU A 372 23.76 14.26 6.94
CA LEU A 372 25.20 14.38 7.08
C LEU A 372 25.73 15.54 6.22
N ALA A 373 26.14 16.63 6.87
CA ALA A 373 26.51 17.89 6.25
C ALA A 373 27.90 18.41 6.70
N ALA A 374 28.72 17.53 7.27
CA ALA A 374 29.99 17.90 7.93
C ALA A 374 31.24 17.85 7.02
N GLY A 375 31.08 17.54 5.73
CA GLY A 375 32.19 17.35 4.78
C GLY A 375 32.91 18.65 4.38
N ARG A 376 34.22 18.56 4.12
CA ARG A 376 35.11 19.70 3.83
C ARG A 376 34.99 20.31 2.42
N GLY A 377 34.22 19.71 1.50
CA GLY A 377 33.99 20.24 0.15
C GLY A 377 35.26 20.61 -0.64
N ARG A 378 36.39 19.91 -0.46
CA ARG A 378 37.72 20.34 -0.96
C ARG A 378 37.80 20.54 -2.48
N ARG A 379 36.87 19.93 -3.24
CA ARG A 379 36.78 19.99 -4.70
C ARG A 379 35.87 21.12 -5.22
N PHE A 380 35.24 21.88 -4.32
CA PHE A 380 34.23 22.91 -4.64
C PHE A 380 34.79 24.36 -4.65
N GLY A 381 36.11 24.53 -4.73
CA GLY A 381 36.74 25.87 -4.77
C GLY A 381 36.65 26.63 -3.44
N ALA A 382 36.67 27.97 -3.49
CA ALA A 382 36.73 28.85 -2.31
C ALA A 382 35.36 29.06 -1.59
N GLY A 383 34.26 28.55 -2.14
CA GLY A 383 32.91 28.66 -1.57
C GLY A 383 32.48 27.41 -0.77
N SER A 384 31.45 27.55 0.08
CA SER A 384 30.86 26.40 0.76
C SER A 384 29.80 25.73 -0.12
N LYS A 385 29.97 24.44 -0.43
CA LYS A 385 29.00 23.65 -1.21
C LYS A 385 27.58 23.65 -0.61
N MET A 386 27.46 23.85 0.71
CA MET A 386 26.18 23.87 1.42
C MET A 386 25.34 25.12 1.07
N LEU A 387 26.00 26.23 0.72
CA LEU A 387 25.39 27.50 0.31
C LEU A 387 25.25 27.63 -1.21
N ALA A 388 25.76 26.66 -1.99
CA ALA A 388 25.53 26.65 -3.42
C ALA A 388 24.02 26.58 -3.69
N GLU A 389 23.55 27.32 -4.70
CA GLU A 389 22.12 27.38 -5.00
C GLU A 389 21.75 26.46 -6.15
N VAL A 390 20.75 25.62 -5.91
CA VAL A 390 19.98 24.89 -6.91
C VAL A 390 18.56 25.42 -6.84
N ASP A 391 17.95 25.76 -7.98
CA ASP A 391 16.59 26.31 -8.05
C ASP A 391 16.36 27.49 -7.07
N GLY A 392 17.36 28.38 -6.95
CA GLY A 392 17.32 29.58 -6.10
C GLY A 392 17.42 29.34 -4.59
N ARG A 393 17.74 28.12 -4.13
CA ARG A 393 17.85 27.78 -2.70
C ARG A 393 19.14 27.00 -2.39
N PRO A 394 19.70 27.15 -1.17
CA PRO A 394 20.89 26.40 -0.74
C PRO A 394 20.71 24.89 -0.85
N VAL A 395 21.74 24.16 -1.29
CA VAL A 395 21.71 22.70 -1.45
C VAL A 395 21.28 21.98 -0.17
N LEU A 396 21.83 22.37 0.98
CA LEU A 396 21.45 21.75 2.27
C LEU A 396 19.95 21.93 2.57
N ARG A 397 19.40 23.08 2.19
CA ARG A 397 18.00 23.44 2.45
C ARG A 397 17.06 22.46 1.78
N HIS A 398 17.31 22.09 0.52
CA HIS A 398 16.50 21.11 -0.21
C HIS A 398 16.43 19.76 0.51
N VAL A 399 17.56 19.29 1.03
CA VAL A 399 17.63 17.99 1.74
C VAL A 399 16.88 18.06 3.07
N VAL A 400 17.07 19.14 3.83
CA VAL A 400 16.42 19.33 5.13
C VAL A 400 14.91 19.51 4.98
N GLU A 401 14.45 20.32 4.03
CA GLU A 401 13.03 20.49 3.73
C GLU A 401 12.40 19.17 3.24
N SER A 402 13.10 18.40 2.39
CA SER A 402 12.61 17.08 1.96
C SER A 402 12.53 16.08 3.12
N ALA A 403 13.48 16.13 4.05
CA ALA A 403 13.48 15.28 5.24
C ALA A 403 12.36 15.68 6.22
N LEU A 404 12.13 16.98 6.44
CA LEU A 404 11.05 17.49 7.28
C LEU A 404 9.67 17.25 6.65
N ALA A 405 9.55 17.33 5.32
CA ALA A 405 8.32 16.97 4.63
C ALA A 405 7.99 15.47 4.70
N SER A 406 8.93 14.62 5.12
CA SER A 406 8.72 13.18 5.28
C SER A 406 8.25 12.82 6.68
N ARG A 407 7.98 11.53 6.93
CA ARG A 407 7.57 11.01 8.24
C ARG A 407 8.72 10.86 9.26
N LEU A 408 9.91 11.38 8.96
CA LEU A 408 11.07 11.34 9.86
C LEU A 408 10.91 12.29 11.05
N ASP A 409 11.26 11.82 12.24
CA ASP A 409 11.23 12.63 13.46
C ASP A 409 12.11 12.01 14.58
N PRO A 410 13.04 12.78 15.18
CA PRO A 410 13.48 14.11 14.77
C PRO A 410 14.30 14.09 13.47
N VAL A 411 14.50 15.24 12.84
CA VAL A 411 15.47 15.44 11.75
C VAL A 411 16.74 16.08 12.32
N ILE A 412 17.80 15.29 12.41
CA ILE A 412 19.09 15.65 13.00
C ILE A 412 20.06 16.04 11.87
N VAL A 413 20.50 17.29 11.84
CA VAL A 413 21.48 17.81 10.88
C VAL A 413 22.84 17.90 11.54
N VAL A 414 23.83 17.13 11.03
CA VAL A 414 25.20 17.14 11.57
C VAL A 414 26.09 18.05 10.72
N LEU A 415 26.57 19.12 11.33
CA LEU A 415 27.46 20.11 10.74
C LEU A 415 28.91 19.89 11.19
N GLY A 416 29.87 20.36 10.41
CA GLY A 416 31.31 20.19 10.64
C GLY A 416 32.12 21.40 10.19
N ALA A 417 33.08 21.19 9.27
CA ALA A 417 34.05 22.22 8.84
C ALA A 417 33.42 23.55 8.38
N SER A 418 32.19 23.52 7.86
CA SER A 418 31.45 24.69 7.37
C SER A 418 30.15 24.91 8.14
N ALA A 419 30.18 24.75 9.47
CA ALA A 419 28.98 24.85 10.30
C ALA A 419 28.26 26.20 10.19
N GLU A 420 28.98 27.33 10.11
CA GLU A 420 28.37 28.65 9.91
C GLU A 420 27.59 28.73 8.59
N ALA A 421 28.19 28.22 7.50
CA ALA A 421 27.52 28.14 6.20
C ALA A 421 26.32 27.19 6.21
N GLY A 422 26.42 26.06 6.93
CA GLY A 422 25.31 25.13 7.12
C GLY A 422 24.15 25.74 7.90
N LEU A 423 24.42 26.50 8.97
CA LEU A 423 23.41 27.23 9.74
C LEU A 423 22.70 28.28 8.87
N ARG A 424 23.47 29.05 8.10
CA ARG A 424 22.91 30.01 7.13
C ARG A 424 22.04 29.34 6.07
N ALA A 425 22.41 28.15 5.60
CA ALA A 425 21.65 27.43 4.59
C ALA A 425 20.25 27.01 5.06
N ILE A 426 20.08 26.75 6.36
CA ILE A 426 18.81 26.31 6.98
C ILE A 426 18.13 27.42 7.78
N GLU A 427 18.63 28.66 7.69
CA GLU A 427 18.07 29.81 8.40
C GLU A 427 16.60 30.03 8.02
N GLY A 428 15.76 30.32 9.02
CA GLY A 428 14.32 30.52 8.84
C GLY A 428 13.48 29.24 8.70
N ILE A 429 14.04 28.05 8.92
CA ILE A 429 13.25 26.82 9.09
C ILE A 429 12.82 26.70 10.54
N GLU A 430 11.51 26.88 10.80
CA GLU A 430 10.90 26.74 12.12
C GLU A 430 10.09 25.43 12.17
N ASP A 431 10.75 24.31 12.48
CA ASP A 431 10.11 23.01 12.69
C ASP A 431 10.61 22.40 14.01
N PRO A 432 9.72 22.01 14.95
CA PRO A 432 10.11 21.46 16.25
C PRO A 432 10.88 20.12 16.16
N ARG A 433 10.84 19.45 15.01
CA ARG A 433 11.58 18.20 14.75
C ARG A 433 13.02 18.45 14.32
N LEU A 434 13.38 19.67 13.92
CA LEU A 434 14.72 19.99 13.43
C LEU A 434 15.70 20.14 14.60
N ARG A 435 16.77 19.34 14.59
CA ARG A 435 17.86 19.39 15.57
C ARG A 435 19.19 19.57 14.85
N VAL A 436 19.99 20.54 15.26
CA VAL A 436 21.31 20.79 14.67
C VAL A 436 22.42 20.39 15.65
N VAL A 437 23.39 19.63 15.15
CA VAL A 437 24.47 19.04 15.96
C VAL A 437 25.81 19.38 15.32
N PHE A 438 26.78 19.77 16.12
CA PHE A 438 28.13 20.10 15.64
C PHE A 438 29.12 18.97 15.93
N ASN A 439 29.83 18.51 14.90
CA ASN A 439 30.95 17.58 15.05
C ASN A 439 32.29 18.37 15.13
N PRO A 440 32.88 18.55 16.32
CA PRO A 440 34.15 19.25 16.48
C PRO A 440 35.34 18.47 15.89
N SER A 441 35.21 17.15 15.74
CA SER A 441 36.23 16.24 15.22
C SER A 441 36.05 15.93 13.74
N TRP A 442 35.45 16.83 12.96
CA TRP A 442 35.20 16.66 11.52
C TRP A 442 36.46 16.33 10.69
N GLN A 443 37.66 16.62 11.24
CA GLN A 443 38.95 16.35 10.61
C GLN A 443 39.27 14.84 10.50
N SER A 444 38.63 13.98 11.29
CA SER A 444 38.89 12.53 11.32
C SER A 444 38.13 11.72 10.26
N GLY A 445 37.37 12.36 9.35
CA GLY A 445 36.73 11.73 8.19
C GLY A 445 35.20 11.62 8.28
N LYS A 446 34.55 11.04 7.25
CA LYS A 446 33.08 10.93 7.15
C LYS A 446 32.45 10.15 8.32
N ALA A 447 33.16 9.15 8.85
CA ALA A 447 32.69 8.28 9.93
C ALA A 447 32.40 9.00 11.25
N SER A 448 33.20 10.02 11.62
CA SER A 448 33.00 10.73 12.90
C SER A 448 31.72 11.56 12.92
N SER A 449 31.28 12.02 11.75
CA SER A 449 30.03 12.80 11.62
C SER A 449 28.80 11.90 11.74
N PHE A 450 28.91 10.68 11.24
CA PHE A 450 27.88 9.66 11.44
C PHE A 450 27.77 9.29 12.91
N GLU A 451 28.89 9.03 13.58
CA GLU A 451 28.93 8.67 15.00
C GLU A 451 28.34 9.74 15.90
N VAL A 452 28.72 11.01 15.69
CA VAL A 452 28.13 12.15 16.42
C VAL A 452 26.62 12.22 16.19
N GLY A 453 26.15 11.99 14.96
CA GLY A 453 24.73 11.91 14.65
C GLY A 453 24.00 10.78 15.36
N LEU A 454 24.59 9.58 15.41
CA LEU A 454 24.01 8.41 16.06
C LEU A 454 23.85 8.58 17.57
N ARG A 455 24.71 9.38 18.23
CA ARG A 455 24.58 9.68 19.67
C ARG A 455 23.33 10.51 19.98
N GLU A 456 22.83 11.25 19.01
CA GLU A 456 21.67 12.13 19.14
C GLU A 456 20.34 11.42 18.82
N VAL A 457 20.43 10.21 18.24
CA VAL A 457 19.28 9.36 17.95
C VAL A 457 18.64 8.90 19.27
N PRO A 458 17.34 9.18 19.51
CA PRO A 458 16.65 8.79 20.74
C PRO A 458 16.82 7.30 21.05
N ALA A 459 17.05 6.94 22.31
CA ALA A 459 17.34 5.55 22.70
C ALA A 459 16.24 4.56 22.28
N ALA A 460 14.98 4.99 22.25
CA ALA A 460 13.86 4.18 21.83
C ALA A 460 13.82 3.90 20.32
N ALA A 461 14.42 4.77 19.49
CA ALA A 461 14.29 4.69 18.03
C ALA A 461 14.80 3.36 17.47
N PRO A 462 14.05 2.66 16.59
CA PRO A 462 14.46 1.34 16.08
C PRO A 462 15.63 1.41 15.09
N GLY A 463 15.96 2.60 14.59
CA GLY A 463 17.06 2.85 13.65
C GLY A 463 17.09 4.31 13.25
N VAL A 464 17.74 4.61 12.12
CA VAL A 464 17.87 5.96 11.57
C VAL A 464 17.85 5.92 10.04
N VAL A 465 17.28 6.93 9.40
CA VAL A 465 17.41 7.13 7.95
C VAL A 465 18.48 8.19 7.69
N ALA A 466 19.59 7.78 7.09
CA ALA A 466 20.71 8.64 6.77
C ALA A 466 20.57 9.26 5.37
N LEU A 467 20.72 10.58 5.31
CA LEU A 467 20.73 11.40 4.10
C LEU A 467 22.09 12.09 3.96
N LEU A 468 22.49 12.39 2.73
CA LEU A 468 23.66 13.21 2.47
C LEU A 468 23.22 14.65 2.19
N GLY A 469 23.86 15.62 2.84
CA GLY A 469 23.48 17.03 2.78
C GLY A 469 23.78 17.72 1.44
N ASP A 470 24.39 17.02 0.48
CA ASP A 470 24.79 17.48 -0.84
C ASP A 470 23.98 16.85 -1.99
N MET A 471 22.86 16.18 -1.68
CA MET A 471 21.97 15.54 -2.66
C MET A 471 20.64 16.30 -2.82
N PRO A 472 20.61 17.47 -3.48
CA PRO A 472 19.43 18.35 -3.50
C PRO A 472 18.23 17.79 -4.28
N ARG A 473 18.44 16.74 -5.09
CA ARG A 473 17.36 16.08 -5.85
C ARG A 473 16.70 14.93 -5.09
N VAL A 474 17.16 14.60 -3.87
CA VAL A 474 16.45 13.63 -3.01
C VAL A 474 15.04 14.14 -2.70
N LYS A 475 14.03 13.28 -2.81
CA LYS A 475 12.62 13.65 -2.66
C LYS A 475 11.97 12.95 -1.48
N THR A 476 10.96 13.62 -0.90
CA THR A 476 10.14 13.13 0.20
C THR A 476 9.61 11.71 -0.05
N TRP A 477 9.05 11.44 -1.24
CA TRP A 477 8.52 10.10 -1.57
C TRP A 477 9.59 8.99 -1.46
N LEU A 478 10.84 9.29 -1.81
CA LEU A 478 11.93 8.30 -1.76
C LEU A 478 12.35 8.06 -0.32
N ILE A 479 12.38 9.12 0.49
CA ILE A 479 12.63 9.04 1.93
C ILE A 479 11.55 8.20 2.60
N ASP A 480 10.27 8.48 2.32
CA ASP A 480 9.14 7.74 2.86
C ASP A 480 9.08 6.29 2.36
N ARG A 481 9.50 6.02 1.12
CA ARG A 481 9.64 4.66 0.61
C ARG A 481 10.71 3.88 1.36
N VAL A 482 11.90 4.45 1.56
CA VAL A 482 12.99 3.83 2.35
C VAL A 482 12.55 3.62 3.80
N LEU A 483 11.90 4.62 4.40
CA LEU A 483 11.36 4.52 5.76
C LEU A 483 10.30 3.44 5.87
N SER A 484 9.38 3.34 4.90
CA SER A 484 8.34 2.32 4.90
C SER A 484 8.97 0.93 4.83
N GLU A 485 9.90 0.69 3.91
CA GLU A 485 10.62 -0.59 3.83
C GLU A 485 11.40 -0.92 5.11
N PHE A 486 11.97 0.10 5.75
CA PHE A 486 12.64 -0.05 7.04
C PHE A 486 11.68 -0.43 8.17
N GLU A 487 10.57 0.30 8.33
CA GLU A 487 9.52 0.00 9.31
C GLU A 487 8.92 -1.39 9.11
N LEU A 488 8.90 -1.86 7.86
CA LEU A 488 8.37 -3.17 7.50
C LEU A 488 9.37 -4.30 7.75
N SER A 489 10.64 -4.10 7.41
CA SER A 489 11.65 -5.15 7.43
C SER A 489 12.46 -5.20 8.72
N GLY A 490 12.67 -4.06 9.39
CA GLY A 490 13.64 -3.89 10.47
C GLY A 490 15.10 -4.09 10.03
N LYS A 491 15.38 -4.09 8.72
CA LYS A 491 16.70 -4.41 8.14
C LYS A 491 17.36 -3.18 7.55
N LEU A 492 18.64 -3.30 7.21
CA LEU A 492 19.32 -2.32 6.37
C LEU A 492 18.56 -2.13 5.04
N CYS A 493 18.11 -0.92 4.75
CA CYS A 493 17.33 -0.60 3.54
C CYS A 493 17.99 0.53 2.75
N PHE A 494 18.12 0.39 1.43
CA PHE A 494 18.61 1.45 0.56
C PHE A 494 18.13 1.30 -0.89
N PRO A 495 18.03 2.41 -1.64
CA PRO A 495 17.80 2.35 -3.07
C PRO A 495 19.00 1.80 -3.85
N THR A 496 18.75 1.28 -5.04
CA THR A 496 19.79 0.91 -6.00
C THR A 496 19.46 1.49 -7.37
N VAL A 497 20.46 2.08 -8.02
CA VAL A 497 20.34 2.59 -9.40
C VAL A 497 20.92 1.61 -10.41
N PRO A 498 20.42 1.58 -11.66
CA PRO A 498 21.00 0.76 -12.72
C PRO A 498 22.43 1.22 -13.05
N ASP A 499 23.34 0.26 -13.25
CA ASP A 499 24.72 0.49 -13.68
C ASP A 499 25.19 -0.71 -14.55
N PRO A 500 26.04 -0.49 -15.57
CA PRO A 500 26.52 -1.55 -16.46
C PRO A 500 27.19 -2.74 -15.74
N GLU A 501 27.82 -2.51 -14.59
CA GLU A 501 28.50 -3.56 -13.80
C GLU A 501 27.60 -4.18 -12.72
N GLY A 502 26.33 -3.75 -12.64
CA GLY A 502 25.31 -4.24 -11.73
C GLY A 502 24.79 -3.17 -10.76
N PRO A 503 23.61 -3.33 -10.15
CA PRO A 503 22.95 -2.25 -9.41
C PRO A 503 23.82 -1.66 -8.30
N VAL A 504 24.04 -0.34 -8.37
CA VAL A 504 24.87 0.39 -7.41
C VAL A 504 24.00 0.97 -6.30
N LYS A 505 24.53 0.97 -5.08
CA LYS A 505 23.85 1.52 -3.90
C LYS A 505 23.63 3.02 -4.02
N ALA A 506 22.45 3.46 -3.65
CA ALA A 506 21.98 4.84 -3.65
C ALA A 506 21.52 5.27 -2.25
N HIS A 507 21.16 6.55 -2.10
CA HIS A 507 20.68 7.17 -0.87
C HIS A 507 19.20 7.60 -0.99
N PRO A 508 18.47 7.74 0.13
CA PRO A 508 18.90 7.62 1.52
C PRO A 508 19.08 6.16 1.98
N THR A 509 19.68 5.95 3.14
CA THR A 509 19.91 4.59 3.68
C THR A 509 19.35 4.47 5.10
N ALA A 510 18.47 3.51 5.34
CA ALA A 510 17.97 3.21 6.66
C ALA A 510 18.85 2.16 7.35
N TYR A 511 19.36 2.50 8.54
CA TYR A 511 20.19 1.64 9.37
C TYR A 511 19.42 1.19 10.62
N PRO A 512 19.26 -0.12 10.86
CA PRO A 512 18.72 -0.63 12.11
C PRO A 512 19.67 -0.37 13.28
N ARG A 513 19.12 -0.18 14.49
CA ARG A 513 19.89 0.16 15.69
C ARG A 513 20.99 -0.84 16.00
N GLU A 514 20.77 -2.12 15.72
CA GLU A 514 21.73 -3.20 15.94
C GLU A 514 23.03 -2.99 15.15
N LEU A 515 22.98 -2.23 14.04
CA LEU A 515 24.14 -1.88 13.24
C LEU A 515 24.85 -0.60 13.71
N PHE A 516 24.33 0.15 14.68
CA PHE A 516 24.95 1.40 15.13
C PHE A 516 26.35 1.17 15.68
N GLY A 517 26.56 0.07 16.41
CA GLY A 517 27.89 -0.30 16.93
C GLY A 517 28.88 -0.63 15.81
N GLU A 518 28.45 -1.38 14.78
CA GLU A 518 29.30 -1.73 13.64
C GLU A 518 29.60 -0.49 12.77
N VAL A 519 28.60 0.34 12.50
CA VAL A 519 28.75 1.54 11.66
C VAL A 519 29.48 2.67 12.39
N GLY A 520 29.40 2.74 13.73
CA GLY A 520 30.12 3.71 14.55
C GLY A 520 31.61 3.41 14.73
N GLN A 521 32.04 2.13 14.64
CA GLN A 521 33.45 1.71 14.82
C GLN A 521 34.31 1.81 13.54
N LEU A 522 33.73 2.30 12.46
CA LEU A 522 34.28 2.21 11.12
C LEU A 522 35.19 3.42 10.80
N VAL A 523 36.47 3.36 11.20
CA VAL A 523 37.46 4.45 11.03
C VAL A 523 37.96 4.58 9.57
N GLY A 524 37.83 5.78 8.97
CA GLY A 524 38.36 6.13 7.64
C GLY A 524 37.31 6.44 6.57
N ASP A 525 37.74 6.87 5.37
CA ASP A 525 36.85 7.34 4.29
C ASP A 525 36.13 6.22 3.51
N ASP A 526 36.41 4.94 3.78
CA ASP A 526 35.95 3.79 2.96
C ASP A 526 35.05 2.78 3.69
N THR A 527 34.29 3.23 4.70
CA THR A 527 33.82 2.29 5.73
C THR A 527 32.31 2.04 5.81
N ALA A 528 31.43 2.99 5.46
CA ALA A 528 29.98 2.72 5.40
C ALA A 528 29.62 1.64 4.35
N MET A 529 30.35 1.62 3.24
CA MET A 529 30.21 0.61 2.19
C MET A 529 30.68 -0.78 2.65
N ALA A 530 31.61 -0.89 3.60
CA ALA A 530 32.06 -2.18 4.13
C ALA A 530 30.96 -2.88 4.95
N ALA A 531 30.27 -2.14 5.82
CA ALA A 531 29.08 -2.64 6.53
C ALA A 531 27.96 -3.00 5.53
N ILE A 532 27.70 -2.14 4.56
CA ILE A 532 26.71 -2.40 3.51
C ILE A 532 27.06 -3.66 2.70
N ARG A 533 28.33 -3.88 2.35
CA ARG A 533 28.80 -5.08 1.63
C ARG A 533 28.60 -6.35 2.48
N ARG A 534 28.91 -6.32 3.77
CA ARG A 534 28.70 -7.44 4.70
C ARG A 534 27.24 -7.83 4.82
N HIS A 535 26.36 -6.84 4.86
CA HIS A 535 24.91 -7.03 4.99
C HIS A 535 24.18 -7.02 3.64
N TRP A 536 24.90 -7.00 2.52
CA TRP A 536 24.34 -6.81 1.18
C TRP A 536 23.30 -7.87 0.84
N SER A 537 23.55 -9.14 1.17
CA SER A 537 22.63 -10.25 0.89
C SER A 537 21.35 -10.18 1.74
N GLN A 538 21.40 -9.53 2.90
CA GLN A 538 20.29 -9.45 3.85
C GLN A 538 19.53 -8.12 3.74
N ALA A 539 20.14 -7.10 3.13
CA ALA A 539 19.56 -5.78 2.95
C ALA A 539 18.37 -5.77 2.00
N VAL A 540 17.40 -4.91 2.29
CA VAL A 540 16.30 -4.59 1.38
C VAL A 540 16.81 -3.56 0.38
N LYS A 541 16.77 -3.92 -0.91
CA LYS A 541 17.22 -3.08 -2.03
C LYS A 541 16.00 -2.58 -2.77
N ILE A 542 15.91 -1.26 -2.94
CA ILE A 542 14.78 -0.60 -3.59
C ILE A 542 15.23 -0.18 -4.99
N PRO A 543 14.90 -0.94 -6.05
CA PRO A 543 15.33 -0.59 -7.40
C PRO A 543 14.68 0.72 -7.85
N LEU A 544 15.50 1.65 -8.32
CA LEU A 544 15.09 2.88 -8.99
C LEU A 544 15.21 2.70 -10.51
N GLU A 545 14.36 3.39 -11.25
CA GLU A 545 14.38 3.35 -12.73
C GLU A 545 15.57 4.13 -13.29
N ASP A 546 15.96 5.22 -12.63
CA ASP A 546 17.08 6.08 -13.00
C ASP A 546 17.77 6.68 -11.76
N ALA A 547 18.81 7.48 -11.99
CA ALA A 547 19.59 8.18 -10.97
C ALA A 547 19.14 9.64 -10.74
N SER A 548 17.95 10.05 -11.20
CA SER A 548 17.48 11.44 -11.15
C SER A 548 17.43 12.04 -9.73
N THR A 549 17.16 11.21 -8.73
CA THR A 549 17.13 11.59 -7.30
C THR A 549 18.49 11.46 -6.61
N GLN A 550 19.51 10.96 -7.32
CA GLN A 550 20.80 10.55 -6.76
C GLN A 550 21.94 11.50 -7.09
N ALA A 551 21.65 12.65 -7.72
CA ALA A 551 22.68 13.63 -8.05
C ALA A 551 23.25 14.30 -6.78
N ASP A 552 24.55 14.16 -6.58
CA ASP A 552 25.35 14.80 -5.55
C ASP A 552 26.18 15.96 -6.11
N ILE A 553 26.59 16.88 -5.24
CA ILE A 553 27.39 18.06 -5.61
C ILE A 553 28.77 17.98 -4.95
N ASP A 554 29.75 17.58 -5.74
CA ASP A 554 31.16 17.51 -5.33
C ASP A 554 32.02 18.62 -5.96
N THR A 555 31.66 19.09 -7.15
CA THR A 555 32.40 20.08 -7.95
C THR A 555 31.49 21.19 -8.50
N ALA A 556 32.08 22.32 -8.91
CA ALA A 556 31.33 23.41 -9.54
C ALA A 556 30.63 22.96 -10.84
N ARG A 557 31.19 21.97 -11.55
CA ARG A 557 30.59 21.39 -12.75
C ARG A 557 29.32 20.59 -12.43
N ASP A 558 29.27 19.90 -11.30
CA ASP A 558 28.07 19.16 -10.87
C ASP A 558 26.92 20.13 -10.57
N LEU A 559 27.25 21.30 -10.00
CA LEU A 559 26.27 22.37 -9.79
C LEU A 559 25.72 22.93 -11.11
N GLU A 560 26.58 23.13 -12.12
CA GLU A 560 26.15 23.60 -13.45
C GLU A 560 25.21 22.60 -14.14
N LEU A 561 25.54 21.30 -14.09
CA LEU A 561 24.70 20.25 -14.67
C LEU A 561 23.31 20.19 -14.03
N LEU A 562 23.19 20.55 -12.74
CA LEU A 562 21.92 20.58 -12.03
C LEU A 562 21.08 21.84 -12.26
N LYS A 563 21.66 22.91 -12.83
CA LYS A 563 20.95 24.16 -13.16
C LYS A 563 20.30 24.13 -14.55
N VAL A 564 20.60 23.14 -15.39
CA VAL A 564 20.02 22.98 -16.72
C VAL A 564 18.70 22.19 -16.62
N PRO A 565 17.54 22.73 -17.07
CA PRO A 565 16.28 21.99 -17.09
C PRO A 565 16.37 20.73 -17.97
N PRO A 566 15.62 19.65 -17.69
CA PRO A 566 15.75 18.35 -18.38
C PRO A 566 15.40 18.33 -19.88
N GLU A 567 15.06 19.46 -20.51
CA GLU A 567 14.53 19.49 -21.89
C GLU A 567 15.55 19.87 -22.99
N GLN A 568 16.84 20.07 -22.68
CA GLN A 568 17.84 20.42 -23.71
C GLN A 568 19.01 19.42 -23.88
N GLY A 569 18.86 18.20 -23.38
CA GLY A 569 19.94 17.19 -23.36
C GLY A 569 19.73 15.93 -24.20
N ARG A 570 18.82 15.92 -25.18
CA ARG A 570 18.74 14.85 -26.21
C ARG A 570 18.92 15.46 -27.59
N LEU A 571 20.16 15.41 -28.09
CA LEU A 571 20.48 15.30 -29.50
C LEU A 571 21.34 14.06 -29.69
#